data_AF-A0A497HR16-F1
#
_entry.id   AF-A0A497HR16-F1
#
_cell.length_a   1.000
_cell.length_b   1.000
_cell.length_c   1.000
_cell.angle_alpha   90.00
_cell.angle_beta   90.00
_cell.angle_gamma   90.00
#
_symmetry.space_group_name_H-M   'P 1'
#
loop_
_entity.id
_entity.type
_entity.pdbx_description
1 polymer ?
#
loop_
_entity_poly.entity_id
_entity_poly.type
_entity_poly.pdbx_seq_one_letter_code
_entity_poly.pdbx_strand_id
1 'polypeptide(L)'
;MRVITLILGALIILSIFISGCIFEKTNENRDSNTKENLYEYFVNITTKSDVSYEIIVPIMITPLTAENNGNISIIMNTLTTHGNASLEIIETQYGKGLKVNGNGNVLIESKGNENVPFAKLSMLNDSDNDGSVADEDGDVEYWVYINSTNILEIVCIEVGGSVSHGTLSSTSFLRINEIENNGWMRIGGTHVVGAE
;
A
#
# COMPACT_ATOMS: atom_id res chain seq x y z
N MET A 1 -46.74 32.05 25.83
CA MET A 1 -46.17 31.79 24.49
C MET A 1 -44.63 31.73 24.47
N ARG A 2 -43.98 31.25 25.55
CA ARG A 2 -42.51 31.07 25.64
C ARG A 2 -42.07 29.64 26.03
N VAL A 3 -43.02 28.78 26.42
CA VAL A 3 -42.74 27.41 26.88
C VAL A 3 -42.85 26.40 25.72
N ILE A 4 -43.72 26.65 24.74
CA ILE A 4 -43.93 25.76 23.59
C ILE A 4 -42.73 25.77 22.64
N THR A 5 -42.03 26.91 22.50
CA THR A 5 -40.84 27.04 21.65
C THR A 5 -39.61 26.32 22.22
N LEU A 6 -39.52 26.16 23.55
CA LEU A 6 -38.45 25.41 24.22
C LEU A 6 -38.60 23.89 24.05
N ILE A 7 -39.84 23.40 23.99
CA ILE A 7 -40.12 21.97 23.80
C ILE A 7 -39.86 21.54 22.35
N LEU A 8 -40.14 22.41 21.37
CA LEU A 8 -39.88 22.11 19.96
C LEU A 8 -38.38 22.08 19.62
N GLY A 9 -37.57 22.93 20.27
CA GLY A 9 -36.10 22.92 20.11
C GLY A 9 -35.43 21.69 20.71
N ALA A 10 -35.94 21.17 21.83
CA ALA A 10 -35.41 19.97 22.47
C ALA A 10 -35.71 18.69 21.67
N LEU A 11 -36.83 18.62 20.97
CA LEU A 11 -37.20 17.47 20.13
C LEU A 11 -36.33 17.32 18.86
N ILE A 12 -35.88 18.44 18.28
CA ILE A 12 -34.98 18.41 17.11
C ILE A 12 -33.58 17.94 17.51
N ILE A 13 -33.08 18.37 18.68
CA ILE A 13 -31.76 17.93 19.18
C ILE A 13 -31.79 16.44 19.58
N LEU A 14 -32.91 15.93 20.12
CA LEU A 14 -33.03 14.50 20.42
C LEU A 14 -33.11 13.62 19.16
N SER A 15 -33.64 14.15 18.04
CA SER A 15 -33.70 13.42 16.77
C SER A 15 -32.34 13.27 16.07
N ILE A 16 -31.41 14.19 16.33
CA ILE A 16 -30.05 14.15 15.75
C ILE A 16 -29.17 13.13 16.51
N PHE A 17 -29.46 12.85 17.78
CA PHE A 17 -28.75 11.82 18.55
C PHE A 17 -29.25 10.39 18.29
N ILE A 18 -30.41 10.20 17.66
CA ILE A 18 -30.91 8.85 17.33
C ILE A 18 -30.42 8.39 15.95
N SER A 19 -29.98 9.30 15.07
CA SER A 19 -29.37 8.93 13.79
C SER A 19 -27.86 8.63 13.87
N GLY A 20 -27.22 8.89 15.01
CA GLY A 20 -25.80 8.59 15.25
C GLY A 20 -25.53 7.27 15.99
N CYS A 21 -26.58 6.54 16.39
CA CYS A 21 -26.47 5.29 17.15
C CYS A 21 -27.25 4.11 16.53
N ILE A 22 -27.56 4.17 15.23
CA ILE A 22 -28.08 3.03 14.47
C ILE A 22 -27.05 2.66 13.40
N PHE A 23 -25.90 2.16 13.85
CA PHE A 23 -25.07 1.25 13.08
C PHE A 23 -24.30 0.29 14.01
N GLU A 24 -24.96 -0.17 15.08
CA GLU A 24 -24.52 -1.32 15.88
C GLU A 24 -25.74 -2.14 16.31
N LYS A 25 -26.29 -2.95 15.39
CA LYS A 25 -26.86 -4.29 15.66
C LYS A 25 -27.43 -4.91 14.39
N THR A 26 -26.54 -5.34 13.51
CA THR A 26 -26.72 -6.61 12.81
C THR A 26 -25.61 -7.51 13.32
N ASN A 27 -25.87 -8.09 14.48
CA ASN A 27 -25.07 -9.13 15.09
C ASN A 27 -25.93 -10.40 15.04
N GLU A 28 -26.03 -11.00 13.86
CA GLU A 28 -26.43 -12.40 13.69
C GLU A 28 -25.34 -13.03 12.84
N ASN A 29 -24.68 -14.03 13.43
CA ASN A 29 -23.45 -14.70 12.99
C ASN A 29 -22.14 -13.90 13.09
N ARG A 30 -21.86 -13.40 14.31
CA ARG A 30 -20.48 -13.46 14.84
C ARG A 30 -20.15 -14.92 15.16
N ASP A 31 -19.81 -15.67 14.13
CA ASP A 31 -18.90 -16.78 14.28
C ASP A 31 -17.54 -16.16 14.65
N SER A 32 -17.19 -16.24 15.93
CA SER A 32 -15.84 -15.95 16.37
C SER A 32 -14.92 -17.00 15.76
N ASN A 33 -14.19 -16.68 14.68
CA ASN A 33 -12.83 -17.24 14.43
C ASN A 33 -12.01 -16.76 13.22
N THR A 34 -12.33 -15.69 12.49
CA THR A 34 -11.36 -15.11 11.54
C THR A 34 -11.54 -13.60 11.42
N LYS A 35 -10.75 -12.81 12.16
CA LYS A 35 -10.50 -11.41 11.74
C LYS A 35 -9.68 -11.53 10.47
N GLU A 36 -10.34 -11.42 9.32
CA GLU A 36 -9.69 -11.47 8.01
C GLU A 36 -8.64 -10.36 7.96
N ASN A 37 -7.40 -10.77 7.75
CA ASN A 37 -6.28 -9.85 7.64
C ASN A 37 -6.17 -9.51 6.16
N LEU A 38 -6.51 -8.28 5.79
CA LEU A 38 -6.55 -7.88 4.39
C LEU A 38 -5.30 -7.11 4.04
N TYR A 39 -4.67 -7.45 2.92
CA TYR A 39 -3.64 -6.62 2.31
C TYR A 39 -4.10 -6.10 0.95
N GLU A 40 -3.65 -4.89 0.64
CA GLU A 40 -3.74 -4.31 -0.69
C GLU A 40 -2.35 -3.79 -1.08
N TYR A 41 -1.95 -4.00 -2.33
CA TYR A 41 -0.70 -3.55 -2.91
C TYR A 41 -0.94 -3.00 -4.30
N PHE A 42 -0.25 -1.92 -4.66
CA PHE A 42 -0.30 -1.40 -6.02
C PHE A 42 1.02 -0.80 -6.47
N VAL A 43 1.21 -0.80 -7.79
CA VAL A 43 2.25 -0.04 -8.50
C VAL A 43 1.58 0.69 -9.67
N ASN A 44 1.70 2.00 -9.72
CA ASN A 44 1.21 2.81 -10.83
C ASN A 44 2.38 3.51 -11.52
N ILE A 45 2.60 3.21 -12.80
CA ILE A 45 3.62 3.84 -13.64
C ILE A 45 2.89 4.65 -14.70
N THR A 46 3.05 5.98 -14.62
CA THR A 46 2.44 6.93 -15.54
C THR A 46 3.49 7.51 -16.47
N THR A 47 3.20 7.53 -17.76
CA THR A 47 4.07 8.05 -18.82
C THR A 47 3.32 9.06 -19.70
N LYS A 48 4.04 9.95 -20.39
CA LYS A 48 3.42 10.89 -21.36
C LYS A 48 3.19 10.25 -22.73
N SER A 49 3.99 9.24 -23.07
CA SER A 49 3.93 8.50 -24.33
C SER A 49 4.12 7.00 -24.12
N ASP A 50 4.06 6.24 -25.21
CA ASP A 50 4.31 4.80 -25.20
C ASP A 50 5.81 4.47 -25.13
N VAL A 51 6.44 4.78 -23.99
CA VAL A 51 7.87 4.58 -23.72
C VAL A 51 8.10 3.20 -23.11
N SER A 52 9.18 2.51 -23.50
CA SER A 52 9.55 1.22 -22.91
C SER A 52 10.49 1.41 -21.72
N TYR A 53 10.32 0.58 -20.70
CA TYR A 53 11.11 0.65 -19.47
C TYR A 53 11.28 -0.69 -18.79
N GLU A 54 12.33 -0.77 -17.99
CA GLU A 54 12.59 -1.76 -16.95
C GLU A 54 12.66 -1.00 -15.62
N ILE A 55 11.71 -1.25 -14.72
CA ILE A 55 11.63 -0.62 -13.40
C ILE A 55 11.68 -1.71 -12.35
N ILE A 56 12.40 -1.50 -11.24
CA ILE A 56 12.36 -2.37 -10.07
C ILE A 56 11.88 -1.55 -8.89
N VAL A 57 10.75 -1.95 -8.31
CA VAL A 57 10.13 -1.27 -7.15
C VAL A 57 10.04 -2.19 -5.94
N PRO A 58 9.95 -1.63 -4.72
CA PRO A 58 9.55 -2.37 -3.53
C PRO A 58 8.29 -3.21 -3.78
N ILE A 59 8.31 -4.47 -3.39
CA ILE A 59 7.11 -5.30 -3.33
C ILE A 59 6.65 -5.45 -1.88
N MET A 60 5.34 -5.56 -1.67
CA MET A 60 4.83 -5.97 -0.37
C MET A 60 5.25 -7.41 -0.07
N ILE A 61 6.06 -7.58 0.98
CA ILE A 61 6.43 -8.87 1.53
C ILE A 61 5.73 -9.07 2.87
N THR A 62 5.29 -10.29 3.08
CA THR A 62 4.73 -10.81 4.33
C THR A 62 5.80 -11.67 5.02
N PRO A 63 5.74 -11.94 6.34
CA PRO A 63 6.72 -12.80 7.01
C PRO A 63 6.89 -14.17 6.32
N LEU A 64 5.77 -14.77 5.88
CA LEU A 64 5.77 -16.04 5.15
C LEU A 64 6.50 -15.97 3.80
N THR A 65 6.54 -14.80 3.16
CA THR A 65 7.16 -14.60 1.84
C THR A 65 8.58 -14.02 1.94
N ALA A 66 8.92 -13.37 3.06
CA ALA A 66 10.29 -12.98 3.41
C ALA A 66 11.18 -14.23 3.59
N GLU A 67 10.70 -15.23 4.31
CA GLU A 67 11.49 -16.42 4.71
C GLU A 67 11.57 -17.52 3.64
N ASN A 68 10.66 -17.56 2.66
CA ASN A 68 10.58 -18.69 1.72
C ASN A 68 10.35 -18.28 0.26
N ASN A 69 11.38 -18.46 -0.57
CA ASN A 69 11.32 -18.21 -2.01
C ASN A 69 10.32 -19.10 -2.76
N GLY A 70 9.90 -20.23 -2.18
CA GLY A 70 8.83 -21.07 -2.72
C GLY A 70 7.46 -20.38 -2.78
N ASN A 71 7.25 -19.30 -2.02
CA ASN A 71 6.01 -18.54 -1.98
C ASN A 71 5.97 -17.40 -3.01
N ILE A 72 7.05 -17.17 -3.77
CA ILE A 72 7.11 -16.14 -4.82
C ILE A 72 6.03 -16.37 -5.88
N SER A 73 5.79 -17.63 -6.29
CA SER A 73 4.76 -17.97 -7.26
C SER A 73 3.35 -17.66 -6.76
N ILE A 74 3.12 -17.74 -5.45
CA ILE A 74 1.83 -17.43 -4.82
C ILE A 74 1.56 -15.92 -4.92
N ILE A 75 2.55 -15.08 -4.57
CA ILE A 75 2.43 -13.62 -4.71
C ILE A 75 2.23 -13.22 -6.17
N MET A 76 3.03 -13.79 -7.08
CA MET A 76 2.91 -13.48 -8.51
C MET A 76 1.51 -13.77 -9.06
N ASN A 77 0.83 -14.79 -8.54
CA ASN A 77 -0.53 -15.15 -8.94
C ASN A 77 -1.61 -14.18 -8.40
N THR A 78 -1.30 -13.35 -7.39
CA THR A 78 -2.24 -12.33 -6.89
C THR A 78 -2.08 -10.99 -7.60
N LEU A 79 -0.97 -10.78 -8.33
CA LEU A 79 -0.74 -9.58 -9.12
C LEU A 79 -1.64 -9.58 -10.37
N THR A 80 -2.45 -8.54 -10.50
CA THR A 80 -3.21 -8.22 -11.70
C THR A 80 -2.54 -7.05 -12.41
N THR A 81 -2.26 -7.20 -13.71
CA THR A 81 -1.62 -6.17 -14.52
C THR A 81 -2.63 -5.54 -15.49
N HIS A 82 -2.72 -4.22 -15.47
CA HIS A 82 -3.45 -3.39 -16.41
C HIS A 82 -2.45 -2.59 -17.25
N GLY A 83 -2.41 -2.86 -18.55
CA GLY A 83 -1.40 -2.30 -19.46
C GLY A 83 -0.50 -3.39 -20.05
N ASN A 84 0.55 -2.98 -20.75
CA ASN A 84 1.51 -3.90 -21.37
C ASN A 84 2.76 -4.01 -20.51
N ALA A 85 2.79 -5.01 -19.61
CA ALA A 85 3.96 -5.31 -18.80
C ALA A 85 4.13 -6.79 -18.50
N SER A 86 5.38 -7.22 -18.37
CA SER A 86 5.76 -8.47 -17.73
C SER A 86 6.34 -8.21 -16.35
N LEU A 87 6.05 -9.12 -15.43
CA LEU A 87 6.37 -9.00 -14.02
C LEU A 87 7.28 -10.14 -13.58
N GLU A 88 8.25 -9.84 -12.72
CA GLU A 88 9.13 -10.82 -12.08
C GLU A 88 9.53 -10.33 -10.69
N ILE A 89 9.49 -11.19 -9.67
CA ILE A 89 10.08 -10.87 -8.37
C ILE A 89 11.54 -11.31 -8.38
N ILE A 90 12.45 -10.40 -8.07
CA ILE A 90 13.89 -10.64 -8.08
C ILE A 90 14.53 -10.24 -6.74
N GLU A 91 15.66 -10.84 -6.43
CA GLU A 91 16.53 -10.41 -5.32
C GLU A 91 17.48 -9.33 -5.82
N THR A 92 17.68 -8.28 -5.03
CA THR A 92 18.61 -7.18 -5.32
C THR A 92 19.53 -6.98 -4.12
N GLN A 93 20.56 -6.13 -4.27
CA GLN A 93 21.40 -5.77 -3.11
C GLN A 93 20.66 -5.02 -2.00
N TYR A 94 19.45 -4.53 -2.29
CA TYR A 94 18.59 -3.83 -1.32
C TYR A 94 17.45 -4.73 -0.81
N GLY A 95 17.32 -5.96 -1.29
CA GLY A 95 16.24 -6.89 -0.95
C GLY A 95 15.37 -7.27 -2.16
N LYS A 96 14.23 -7.90 -1.90
CA LYS A 96 13.29 -8.38 -2.94
C LYS A 96 12.54 -7.23 -3.59
N GLY A 97 12.54 -7.16 -4.91
CA GLY A 97 11.81 -6.15 -5.69
C GLY A 97 10.90 -6.77 -6.75
N LEU A 98 9.87 -6.03 -7.13
CA LEU A 98 9.06 -6.32 -8.31
C LEU A 98 9.70 -5.64 -9.52
N LYS A 99 10.29 -6.45 -10.40
CA LYS A 99 10.76 -6.04 -11.72
C LYS A 99 9.57 -5.97 -12.67
N VAL A 100 9.42 -4.82 -13.30
CA VAL A 100 8.38 -4.49 -14.28
C VAL A 100 9.07 -4.13 -15.60
N ASN A 101 8.92 -4.99 -16.61
CA ASN A 101 9.29 -4.62 -17.97
C ASN A 101 8.02 -4.21 -18.68
N GLY A 102 7.85 -2.91 -18.94
CA GLY A 102 6.59 -2.35 -19.39
C GLY A 102 6.72 -1.35 -20.51
N ASN A 103 5.57 -0.94 -21.03
CA ASN A 103 5.46 0.06 -22.08
C ASN A 103 4.18 0.89 -21.87
N GLY A 104 4.35 2.22 -21.91
CA GLY A 104 3.25 3.16 -21.65
C GLY A 104 2.79 3.15 -20.19
N ASN A 105 1.51 3.47 -19.96
CA ASN A 105 0.95 3.42 -18.61
C ASN A 105 0.72 1.98 -18.16
N VAL A 106 1.12 1.68 -16.92
CA VAL A 106 0.90 0.37 -16.29
C VAL A 106 0.42 0.55 -14.87
N LEU A 107 -0.66 -0.17 -14.53
CA LEU A 107 -1.14 -0.34 -13.17
C LEU A 107 -1.03 -1.81 -12.80
N ILE A 108 -0.42 -2.11 -11.65
CA ILE A 108 -0.34 -3.44 -11.07
C ILE A 108 -1.03 -3.37 -9.72
N GLU A 109 -1.94 -4.31 -9.45
CA GLU A 109 -2.68 -4.37 -8.20
C GLU A 109 -2.65 -5.78 -7.64
N SER A 110 -2.66 -5.90 -6.32
CA SER A 110 -2.86 -7.17 -5.65
C SER A 110 -3.64 -6.95 -4.36
N LYS A 111 -4.53 -7.89 -4.08
CA LYS A 111 -5.33 -7.91 -2.87
C LYS A 111 -5.38 -9.33 -2.36
N GLY A 112 -5.32 -9.50 -1.05
CA GLY A 112 -5.43 -10.82 -0.46
C GLY A 112 -5.89 -10.79 0.97
N ASN A 113 -6.28 -11.97 1.44
CA ASN A 113 -6.59 -12.23 2.84
C ASN A 113 -5.55 -13.22 3.35
N GLU A 114 -4.56 -12.73 4.07
CA GLU A 114 -3.48 -13.52 4.64
C GLU A 114 -3.36 -13.13 6.10
N ASN A 115 -3.20 -14.08 7.03
CA ASN A 115 -2.99 -13.79 8.47
C ASN A 115 -1.63 -13.11 8.75
N VAL A 116 -1.38 -11.92 8.20
CA VAL A 116 -0.06 -11.26 8.18
C VAL A 116 -0.15 -9.83 8.67
N PRO A 117 -0.18 -9.59 9.99
CA PRO A 117 -0.16 -8.25 10.57
C PRO A 117 1.17 -7.49 10.38
N PHE A 118 2.14 -8.08 9.66
CA PHE A 118 3.50 -7.56 9.51
C PHE A 118 3.93 -7.43 8.04
N ALA A 119 3.00 -7.33 7.09
CA ALA A 119 3.40 -7.07 5.72
C ALA A 119 4.02 -5.68 5.60
N LYS A 120 5.18 -5.59 4.95
CA LYS A 120 5.93 -4.36 4.73
C LYS A 120 6.33 -4.27 3.27
N LEU A 121 6.54 -3.07 2.77
CA LEU A 121 7.28 -2.90 1.52
C LEU A 121 8.73 -3.33 1.74
N SER A 122 9.24 -4.20 0.85
CA SER A 122 10.64 -4.63 0.80
C SER A 122 11.55 -3.51 0.28
N MET A 123 12.83 -3.82 0.02
CA MET A 123 13.83 -2.85 -0.45
C MET A 123 13.99 -1.67 0.50
N LEU A 124 13.87 -2.00 1.79
CA LEU A 124 13.92 -1.13 2.95
C LEU A 124 15.30 -1.28 3.61
N ASN A 125 15.93 -0.15 3.91
CA ASN A 125 16.99 -0.10 4.92
C ASN A 125 16.38 0.39 6.24
N ASP A 126 16.32 -0.50 7.24
CA ASP A 126 15.96 -0.20 8.64
C ASP A 126 17.28 -0.07 9.40
N SER A 127 17.64 1.15 9.75
CA SER A 127 18.99 1.48 10.21
C SER A 127 19.27 1.07 11.66
N ASP A 128 18.24 0.89 12.49
CA ASP A 128 18.38 0.40 13.87
C ASP A 128 18.03 -1.09 14.00
N ASN A 129 17.42 -1.66 12.96
CA ASN A 129 17.12 -3.08 12.81
C ASN A 129 16.28 -3.60 13.99
N ASP A 130 15.40 -2.74 14.53
CA ASP A 130 14.48 -3.10 15.61
C ASP A 130 13.26 -3.87 15.08
N GLY A 131 13.06 -3.89 13.76
CA GLY A 131 11.98 -4.59 13.08
C GLY A 131 10.62 -3.91 13.24
N SER A 132 10.56 -2.68 13.73
CA SER A 132 9.37 -1.88 13.89
C SER A 132 8.76 -1.50 12.54
N VAL A 133 7.42 -1.37 12.53
CA VAL A 133 6.62 -0.90 11.38
C VAL A 133 6.35 0.61 11.47
N ALA A 134 6.81 1.22 12.56
CA ALA A 134 6.51 2.57 12.99
C ALA A 134 7.84 3.26 13.30
N ASP A 135 8.73 3.28 12.32
CA ASP A 135 10.01 3.96 12.45
C ASP A 135 9.78 5.45 12.20
N GLU A 136 10.55 6.31 12.87
CA GLU A 136 10.35 7.75 12.80
C GLU A 136 10.64 8.27 11.37
N ASP A 137 10.11 9.46 11.03
CA ASP A 137 10.43 10.14 9.77
C ASP A 137 11.95 10.30 9.63
N GLY A 138 12.58 9.41 8.85
CA GLY A 138 14.04 9.42 8.61
C GLY A 138 14.75 8.08 8.75
N ASP A 139 14.11 7.07 9.35
CA ASP A 139 14.74 5.77 9.65
C ASP A 139 14.59 4.74 8.51
N VAL A 140 13.77 5.08 7.51
CA VAL A 140 13.27 4.19 6.46
C VAL A 140 13.69 4.73 5.09
N GLU A 141 14.59 4.02 4.41
CA GLU A 141 15.00 4.34 3.04
C GLU A 141 14.55 3.26 2.06
N TYR A 142 13.89 3.67 0.96
CA TYR A 142 13.53 2.76 -0.13
C TYR A 142 14.42 2.94 -1.36
N TRP A 143 14.62 1.86 -2.09
CA TRP A 143 15.36 1.86 -3.35
C TRP A 143 14.46 1.51 -4.52
N VAL A 144 14.60 2.27 -5.61
CA VAL A 144 13.94 2.01 -6.89
C VAL A 144 14.99 2.03 -7.98
N TYR A 145 14.90 1.10 -8.93
CA TYR A 145 15.71 1.15 -10.15
C TYR A 145 14.84 1.54 -11.33
N ILE A 146 15.37 2.38 -12.21
CA ILE A 146 14.67 2.81 -13.41
C ILE A 146 15.63 2.75 -14.59
N ASN A 147 15.21 2.10 -15.66
CA ASN A 147 15.91 2.12 -16.93
C ASN A 147 14.89 2.27 -18.06
N SER A 148 14.91 3.40 -18.75
CA SER A 148 14.00 3.68 -19.85
C SER A 148 14.74 4.15 -21.09
N THR A 149 14.14 3.88 -22.25
CA THR A 149 14.61 4.42 -23.53
C THR A 149 14.48 5.94 -23.60
N ASN A 150 13.54 6.53 -22.85
CA ASN A 150 13.40 7.97 -22.67
C ASN A 150 12.83 8.29 -21.27
N ILE A 151 13.73 8.46 -20.31
CA ILE A 151 13.39 8.63 -18.90
C ILE A 151 12.46 9.82 -18.61
N LEU A 152 12.57 10.90 -19.40
CA LEU A 152 11.77 12.13 -19.24
C LEU A 152 10.29 11.94 -19.63
N GLU A 153 9.96 10.81 -20.26
CA GLU A 153 8.60 10.41 -20.58
C GLU A 153 7.93 9.68 -19.40
N ILE A 154 8.68 9.21 -18.40
CA ILE A 154 8.11 8.68 -17.16
C ILE A 154 7.75 9.86 -16.26
N VAL A 155 6.46 10.02 -16.00
CA VAL A 155 5.89 11.13 -15.23
C VAL A 155 5.87 10.81 -13.75
N CYS A 156 5.44 9.61 -13.41
CA CYS A 156 5.20 9.23 -12.03
C CYS A 156 5.37 7.73 -11.84
N ILE A 157 6.02 7.34 -10.75
CA ILE A 157 5.98 5.97 -10.23
C ILE A 157 5.43 6.04 -8.82
N GLU A 158 4.36 5.30 -8.58
CA GLU A 158 3.71 5.17 -7.28
C GLU A 158 3.74 3.71 -6.85
N VAL A 159 4.08 3.47 -5.59
CA VAL A 159 4.07 2.15 -4.98
C VAL A 159 3.40 2.30 -3.64
N GLY A 160 2.40 1.47 -3.37
CA GLY A 160 1.66 1.54 -2.13
C GLY A 160 1.30 0.16 -1.61
N GLY A 161 1.18 0.08 -0.30
CA GLY A 161 0.78 -1.11 0.39
C GLY A 161 0.00 -0.77 1.65
N SER A 162 -1.12 -1.45 1.90
CA SER A 162 -1.84 -1.35 3.16
C SER A 162 -2.16 -2.72 3.72
N VAL A 163 -2.10 -2.85 5.04
CA VAL A 163 -2.49 -4.04 5.79
C VAL A 163 -3.53 -3.62 6.83
N SER A 164 -4.59 -4.42 6.98
CA SER A 164 -5.61 -4.21 8.02
C SER A 164 -5.82 -5.48 8.84
N HIS A 165 -5.87 -5.31 10.17
CA HIS A 165 -6.18 -6.34 11.16
C HIS A 165 -7.28 -5.86 12.11
N GLY A 166 -8.53 -6.23 11.84
CA GLY A 166 -9.66 -5.77 12.64
C GLY A 166 -9.83 -4.26 12.56
N THR A 167 -9.47 -3.53 13.63
CA THR A 167 -9.55 -2.06 13.70
C THR A 167 -8.20 -1.38 13.46
N LEU A 168 -7.11 -2.14 13.38
CA LEU A 168 -5.77 -1.62 13.12
C LEU A 168 -5.50 -1.63 11.63
N SER A 169 -4.91 -0.56 11.10
CA SER A 169 -4.46 -0.48 9.71
C SER A 169 -3.12 0.23 9.61
N SER A 170 -2.21 -0.30 8.80
CA SER A 170 -0.96 0.37 8.44
C SER A 170 -0.92 0.56 6.93
N THR A 171 -0.43 1.71 6.48
CA THR A 171 -0.25 2.02 5.06
C THR A 171 1.15 2.58 4.84
N SER A 172 1.84 2.04 3.85
CA SER A 172 3.12 2.53 3.33
C SER A 172 2.92 3.00 1.90
N PHE A 173 3.49 4.15 1.56
CA PHE A 173 3.35 4.74 0.25
C PHE A 173 4.63 5.45 -0.19
N LEU A 174 4.97 5.26 -1.47
CA LEU A 174 6.12 5.80 -2.15
C LEU A 174 5.66 6.44 -3.47
N ARG A 175 6.05 7.69 -3.74
CA ARG A 175 5.74 8.38 -5.00
C ARG A 175 6.96 9.14 -5.51
N ILE A 176 7.25 9.00 -6.80
CA ILE A 176 8.37 9.64 -7.49
C ILE A 176 7.81 10.39 -8.70
N ASN A 177 7.93 11.73 -8.76
CA ASN A 177 7.36 12.57 -9.81
C ASN A 177 8.40 13.20 -10.77
N GLU A 178 9.68 13.19 -10.41
CA GLU A 178 10.73 13.92 -11.14
C GLU A 178 11.92 12.97 -11.37
N ILE A 179 11.82 12.15 -12.42
CA ILE A 179 12.83 11.16 -12.77
C ILE A 179 13.70 11.73 -13.89
N GLU A 180 14.93 12.09 -13.55
CA GLU A 180 15.84 12.75 -14.49
C GLU A 180 16.85 11.79 -15.12
N ASN A 181 17.16 10.68 -14.44
CA ASN A 181 18.23 9.76 -14.84
C ASN A 181 17.83 8.30 -14.66
N ASN A 182 18.39 7.44 -15.50
CA ASN A 182 18.35 5.99 -15.30
C ASN A 182 19.30 5.59 -14.16
N GLY A 183 18.98 4.49 -13.48
CA GLY A 183 19.80 3.89 -12.45
C GLY A 183 19.04 3.65 -11.15
N TRP A 184 19.81 3.35 -10.10
CA TRP A 184 19.31 3.21 -8.74
C TRP A 184 19.08 4.59 -8.13
N MET A 185 17.91 4.76 -7.54
CA MET A 185 17.53 5.97 -6.81
C MET A 185 17.11 5.58 -5.40
N ARG A 186 17.66 6.32 -4.44
CA ARG A 186 17.26 6.26 -3.04
C ARG A 186 16.14 7.26 -2.81
N ILE A 187 15.04 6.80 -2.21
CA ILE A 187 13.92 7.64 -1.83
C ILE A 187 13.85 7.65 -0.30
N GLY A 188 14.08 8.84 0.28
CA GLY A 188 13.96 9.06 1.72
C GLY A 188 12.58 9.58 2.10
N GLY A 189 12.06 9.10 3.23
CA GLY A 189 10.80 9.55 3.82
C GLY A 189 9.60 8.70 3.39
N THR A 190 9.02 7.98 4.34
CA THR A 190 7.66 7.46 4.24
C THR A 190 6.69 8.36 4.97
N HIS A 191 5.63 8.78 4.30
CA HIS A 191 4.42 9.16 5.03
C HIS A 191 3.71 7.89 5.49
N VAL A 192 4.02 7.41 6.69
CA VAL A 192 3.20 6.40 7.37
C VAL A 192 1.96 7.12 7.90
N VAL A 193 0.81 6.88 7.27
CA VAL A 193 -0.48 7.33 7.81
C VAL A 193 -1.07 6.18 8.61
N GLY A 194 -0.98 6.25 9.94
CA GLY A 194 -1.82 5.47 10.86
C GLY A 194 -1.08 4.69 11.94
N ALA A 195 -1.00 5.27 13.14
CA ALA A 195 -1.18 4.58 14.41
C ALA A 195 -1.60 5.62 15.47
N GLU A 196 -2.91 5.67 15.79
CA GLU A 196 -3.40 6.06 17.13
C GLU A 196 -3.91 4.80 17.83
#